data_AF-A0A0F9K0R1-F1
#
_entry.id   AF-A0A0F9K0R1-F1
#
_cell.length_a   1.000
_cell.length_b   1.000
_cell.length_c   1.000
_cell.angle_alpha   90.00
_cell.angle_beta   90.00
_cell.angle_gamma   90.00
#
_symmetry.space_group_name_H-M   'P 1'
#
loop_
_entity.id
_entity.type
_entity.pdbx_description
1 polymer ?
#
loop_
_entity_poly.entity_id
_entity_poly.type
_entity_poly.pdbx_seq_one_letter_code
_entity_poly.pdbx_strand_id
1 'polypeptide(L)' 'MYEELTIGTRWRHHNGTYYTILFLANIAHKCSKYPASVVYVGVSGNIYVKTVENFMEAMSPCGY' A
#
# COMPACT_ATOMS: atom_id res chain seq x y z
N MET A 1 -14.21 1.84 -3.08
CA MET A 1 -13.66 0.65 -2.40
C MET A 1 -12.35 0.31 -3.09
N TYR A 2 -11.29 0.08 -2.32
CA TYR A 2 -9.92 -0.07 -2.85
C TYR A 2 -9.67 -1.50 -3.37
N GLU A 3 -10.51 -1.97 -4.31
CA GLU A 3 -10.52 -3.35 -4.79
C GLU A 3 -9.19 -3.77 -5.46
N GLU A 4 -8.39 -2.81 -5.91
CA GLU A 4 -7.06 -3.04 -6.47
C GLU A 4 -5.99 -3.36 -5.42
N LEU A 5 -6.19 -2.94 -4.17
CA LEU A 5 -5.24 -3.19 -3.08
C LEU A 5 -5.48 -4.56 -2.46
N THR A 6 -4.72 -5.55 -2.92
CA THR A 6 -4.81 -6.91 -2.40
C THR A 6 -3.59 -7.24 -1.53
N ILE A 7 -3.81 -7.76 -0.33
CA ILE A 7 -2.73 -8.21 0.56
C ILE A 7 -1.90 -9.30 -0.13
N GLY A 8 -0.58 -9.24 0.01
CA GLY A 8 0.36 -10.16 -0.63
C GLY A 8 0.72 -9.78 -2.08
N THR A 9 0.06 -8.79 -2.67
CA THR A 9 0.45 -8.32 -4.01
C THR A 9 1.72 -7.49 -3.97
N ARG A 10 2.46 -7.56 -5.08
CA ARG A 10 3.72 -6.86 -5.27
C ARG A 10 3.50 -5.57 -6.05
N TRP A 11 4.08 -4.50 -5.57
CA TRP A 11 3.97 -3.16 -6.11
C TRP A 11 5.36 -2.60 -6.37
N ARG A 12 5.49 -1.82 -7.44
CA ARG A 12 6.75 -1.19 -7.85
C ARG A 12 6.64 0.31 -7.64
N HIS A 13 7.57 0.86 -6.89
CA HIS A 13 7.74 2.30 -6.76
C HIS A 13 8.39 2.89 -8.02
N HIS A 14 8.19 4.18 -8.29
CA HIS A 14 8.76 4.84 -9.47
C HIS A 14 10.30 4.76 -9.52
N ASN A 15 10.98 4.61 -8.38
CA ASN A 15 12.43 4.43 -8.30
C ASN A 15 12.91 2.98 -8.61
N GLY A 16 12.00 2.08 -9.02
CA GLY A 16 12.31 0.69 -9.36
C GLY A 16 12.32 -0.28 -8.17
N THR A 17 12.15 0.20 -6.94
CA THR A 17 12.09 -0.68 -5.75
C THR A 17 10.75 -1.38 -5.65
N TYR A 18 10.78 -2.65 -5.21
CA TYR A 18 9.57 -3.45 -5.02
C TYR A 18 9.16 -3.54 -3.55
N TYR A 19 7.86 -3.58 -3.36
CA TYR A 19 7.21 -3.68 -2.06
C TYR A 19 6.06 -4.69 -2.12
N THR A 20 5.72 -5.29 -0.98
CA THR A 20 4.59 -6.20 -0.85
C THR A 20 3.60 -5.65 0.18
N ILE A 21 2.31 -5.65 -0.14
CA ILE A 21 1.26 -5.23 0.80
C ILE A 21 1.13 -6.29 1.90
N LEU A 22 1.20 -5.86 3.16
CA LEU A 22 0.98 -6.71 4.32
C LEU A 22 -0.45 -6.59 4.86
N PHE A 23 -0.92 -5.35 5.04
CA PHE A 23 -2.24 -5.07 5.62
C PHE A 23 -2.83 -3.78 5.08
N LEU A 24 -4.16 -3.69 5.16
CA LEU A 24 -4.89 -2.45 4.93
C LEU A 24 -5.52 -2.01 6.26
N ALA A 25 -5.21 -0.80 6.69
CA ALA A 25 -5.71 -0.25 7.95
C ALA A 25 -6.83 0.77 7.69
N ASN A 26 -7.78 0.83 8.63
CA ASN A 26 -8.86 1.83 8.67
C ASN A 26 -9.79 1.89 7.43
N ILE A 27 -9.83 0.85 6.60
CA ILE A 27 -10.58 0.86 5.32
C ILE A 27 -12.08 1.12 5.51
N ALA A 28 -12.67 0.64 6.60
CA ALA A 28 -14.08 0.84 6.91
C ALA A 28 -14.36 2.12 7.74
N HIS A 29 -13.32 2.82 8.19
CA HIS A 29 -13.45 3.93 9.11
C HIS A 29 -13.62 5.26 8.35
N LYS A 30 -14.64 6.05 8.70
CA LYS A 30 -14.97 7.31 8.01
C LYS A 30 -14.41 8.57 8.69
N CYS A 31 -13.74 8.41 9.82
CA CYS A 31 -13.17 9.55 10.54
C CYS A 31 -11.85 10.00 9.90
N SER A 32 -11.73 11.29 9.61
CA SER A 32 -10.52 11.90 9.04
C SER A 32 -9.27 11.75 9.91
N LYS A 33 -9.42 11.51 11.22
CA LYS A 33 -8.29 11.24 12.13
C LYS A 33 -7.63 9.88 11.89
N TYR A 34 -8.30 8.97 11.19
CA TYR A 34 -7.83 7.60 10.94
C TYR A 34 -8.03 7.27 9.46
N PRO A 35 -7.21 7.87 8.57
CA PRO A 35 -7.35 7.65 7.13
C PRO A 35 -7.02 6.19 6.77
N ALA A 36 -7.67 5.71 5.72
CA ALA A 36 -7.34 4.44 5.10
C ALA A 36 -5.85 4.43 4.71
N SER A 37 -5.14 3.39 5.11
CA SER A 37 -3.69 3.30 4.95
C SER A 37 -3.25 1.92 4.52
N VAL A 38 -2.16 1.86 3.76
CA VAL A 38 -1.51 0.65 3.30
C VAL A 38 -0.26 0.43 4.14
N VAL A 39 -0.15 -0.76 4.74
CA VAL A 39 1.06 -1.23 5.41
C VAL A 39 1.77 -2.20 4.47
N TYR A 40 3.03 -1.93 4.16
CA TYR A 40 3.77 -2.68 3.15
C TYR A 40 5.24 -2.86 3.53
N VAL A 41 5.87 -3.90 3.01
CA VAL A 41 7.27 -4.25 3.30
C VAL A 41 8.13 -4.12 2.05
N GLY A 42 9.29 -3.51 2.18
CA GLY A 42 10.30 -3.46 1.12
C GLY A 42 11.16 -4.71 1.07
N VAL A 43 11.88 -4.91 -0.03
CA VAL A 43 12.84 -6.03 -0.18
C VAL A 43 13.92 -6.07 0.91
N SER A 44 14.20 -4.94 1.58
CA SER A 44 15.13 -4.85 2.71
C SER A 44 14.54 -5.33 4.05
N GLY A 45 13.25 -5.70 4.09
CA GLY A 45 12.53 -6.07 5.32
C GLY A 45 11.95 -4.90 6.11
N ASN A 46 12.22 -3.65 5.69
CA ASN A 46 11.64 -2.47 6.33
C ASN A 46 10.14 -2.38 6.04
N ILE A 47 9.36 -2.10 7.10
CA ILE A 47 7.90 -1.91 7.01
C ILE A 47 7.60 -0.41 6.97
N TYR A 48 6.70 -0.05 6.06
CA TYR A 48 6.27 1.32 5.82
C TYR A 48 4.75 1.43 5.88
N VAL A 49 4.28 2.64 6.11
CA VAL A 49 2.86 2.98 6.05
C VAL A 49 2.66 4.26 5.25
N LYS A 50 1.65 4.26 4.39
CA LYS A 50 1.15 5.45 3.67
C LYS A 50 -0.37 5.44 3.69
N THR A 51 -0.99 6.61 3.53
CA THR A 51 -2.41 6.66 3.16
C THR A 51 -2.60 5.95 1.81
N VAL A 52 -3.81 5.48 1.54
CA VAL A 52 -4.09 4.81 0.26
C VAL A 52 -3.81 5.74 -0.91
N GLU A 53 -4.21 7.01 -0.82
CA GLU A 53 -4.03 8.00 -1.89
C GLU A 53 -2.53 8.16 -2.23
N ASN A 54 -1.70 8.38 -1.21
CA ASN A 54 -0.25 8.52 -1.39
C ASN A 54 0.43 7.23 -1.87
N PHE A 55 -0.14 6.07 -1.55
CA PHE A 55 0.38 4.80 -2.04
C PHE A 55 0.09 4.63 -3.52
N MET A 56 -1.16 4.88 -3.94
CA MET A 56 -1.58 4.75 -5.34
C MET A 56 -0.90 5.77 -6.27
N GLU A 57 -0.59 6.98 -5.78
CA GLU A 57 0.18 7.97 -6.54
C GLU A 57 1.64 7.53 -6.77
N ALA A 58 2.24 6.84 -5.80
CA ALA A 58 3.66 6.52 -5.80
C ALA A 58 4.01 5.14 -6.38
N MET A 59 3.03 4.25 -6.46
CA MET A 59 3.23 2.82 -6.72
C MET A 59 2.38 2.34 -7.89
N SER A 60 2.90 1.36 -8.63
CA SER A 60 2.14 0.64 -9.66
C SER A 60 2.08 -0.85 -9.32
N PRO A 61 0.93 -1.51 -9.55
CA PRO A 61 0.84 -2.96 -9.34
C PRO A 61 1.77 -3.68 -10.32
N CYS A 62 2.46 -4.71 -9.84
CA CYS A 62 3.16 -5.62 -10.74
C CYS A 62 2.14 -6.61 -11.29
N GLY A 63 2.14 -6.84 -12.61
CA GLY A 63 1.34 -7.90 -13.23
C GLY A 63 1.71 -9.27 -12.67
N TYR A 64 0.74 -10.19 -12.67
CA TYR A 64 0.92 -11.60 -12.33
C TYR A 64 1.68 -12.35 -13.43
#